data_AF-A0AB38MXE7-F1
#
_entry.id   AF-A0AB38MXE7-F1
#
_cell.length_a   1.000
_cell.length_b   1.000
_cell.length_c   1.000
_cell.angle_alpha   90.00
_cell.angle_beta   90.00
_cell.angle_gamma   90.00
#
_symmetry.space_group_name_H-M   'P 1'
#
loop_
_entity.id
_entity.type
_entity.pdbx_description
1 polymer ?
#
loop_
_entity_poly.entity_id
_entity_poly.type
_entity_poly.pdbx_seq_one_letter_code
_entity_poly.pdbx_strand_id
1 'polypeptide(L)' 'MVSFYCQNCNDTVKKPKLAVHMNRCQAPVDCIDCSTTFDTQTAKSHTSCMTEEQKYQKNLYQKPNKQTIARLTVK' A
#
# COMPACT_ATOMS: atom_id res chain seq x y z
N MET A 1 10.36 11.84 -3.46
CA MET A 1 9.25 12.03 -4.42
C MET A 1 8.93 10.66 -4.99
N VAL A 2 7.69 10.18 -4.85
CA VAL A 2 7.29 8.86 -5.34
C VAL A 2 7.16 8.86 -6.87
N SER A 3 7.65 7.79 -7.50
CA SER A 3 7.56 7.57 -8.95
C SER A 3 6.67 6.36 -9.25
N PHE A 4 5.84 6.49 -10.27
CA PHE A 4 4.89 5.46 -10.69
C PHE A 4 5.24 4.96 -12.09
N TYR A 5 5.05 3.66 -12.32
CA TYR A 5 5.18 3.04 -13.62
C TYR A 5 3.79 2.71 -14.17
N CYS A 6 3.51 3.09 -15.42
CA CYS A 6 2.27 2.74 -16.09
C CYS A 6 2.48 1.57 -17.04
N GLN A 7 1.78 0.46 -16.80
CA GLN A 7 1.83 -0.76 -17.63
C GLN A 7 1.27 -0.57 -19.05
N ASN A 8 0.43 0.46 -19.25
CA ASN A 8 -0.21 0.70 -20.54
C ASN A 8 0.58 1.68 -21.44
N CYS A 9 1.30 2.63 -20.82
CA CYS A 9 2.13 3.60 -21.55
C CYS A 9 3.62 3.26 -21.55
N ASN A 10 4.03 2.25 -20.76
CA ASN A 10 5.42 1.91 -20.48
C ASN A 10 6.28 3.13 -20.09
N ASP A 11 5.67 4.10 -19.41
CA ASP A 11 6.29 5.37 -19.04
C ASP A 11 6.29 5.56 -17.51
N THR A 12 7.30 6.30 -17.03
CA THR A 12 7.49 6.61 -15.62
C THR A 12 6.92 7.99 -15.30
N VAL A 13 5.86 8.01 -14.50
CA VAL A 13 5.09 9.21 -14.17
C VAL A 13 5.40 9.66 -12.74
N LYS A 14 5.81 10.93 -12.61
CA LYS A 14 6.00 11.57 -11.30
C LYS A 14 4.65 12.02 -10.72
N LYS A 15 4.53 12.01 -9.39
CA LYS A 15 3.34 12.44 -8.62
C LYS A 15 2.59 13.68 -9.16
N PRO A 16 3.22 14.84 -9.47
CA PRO A 16 2.49 16.01 -9.97
C PRO A 16 1.81 15.79 -11.33
N LYS A 17 2.37 14.92 -12.18
CA LYS A 17 1.79 14.58 -13.50
C LYS A 17 0.86 13.37 -13.46
N LEU A 18 0.86 12.62 -12.35
CA LEU A 18 0.05 11.43 -12.18
C LEU A 18 -1.45 11.71 -12.33
N ALA A 19 -1.94 12.81 -11.75
CA ALA A 19 -3.36 13.17 -11.85
C ALA A 19 -3.82 13.36 -13.30
N VAL A 20 -2.99 13.99 -14.14
CA VAL A 20 -3.28 14.21 -15.56
C VAL A 20 -3.18 12.88 -16.32
N HIS A 21 -2.13 12.10 -16.06
CA HIS A 21 -1.93 10.80 -16.69
C HIS A 21 -3.09 9.83 -16.38
N MET A 22 -3.56 9.80 -15.13
CA MET A 22 -4.70 8.99 -14.69
C MET A 22 -6.00 9.35 -15.40
N ASN A 23 -6.26 10.63 -15.65
CA ASN A 23 -7.44 11.06 -16.41
C ASN A 23 -7.38 10.64 -17.89
N ARG A 24 -6.17 10.51 -18.46
CA ARG A 24 -5.98 10.14 -19.87
C ARG A 24 -5.91 8.64 -20.09
N CYS A 25 -5.14 7.95 -19.25
CA CYS A 25 -4.80 6.55 -19.43
C CYS A 25 -5.80 5.62 -18.74
N GLN A 26 -6.38 6.04 -17.60
CA GLN A 26 -7.34 5.27 -16.80
C GLN A 26 -6.88 3.83 -16.48
N ALA A 27 -5.56 3.59 -16.52
CA ALA A 27 -4.94 2.30 -16.31
C ALA A 27 -4.33 2.24 -14.90
N PRO A 28 -4.15 1.03 -14.33
CA PRO A 28 -3.44 0.85 -13.08
C PRO A 28 -1.96 1.25 -13.21
N VAL A 29 -1.38 1.72 -12.12
CA VAL A 29 0.03 2.13 -12.02
C VAL A 29 0.73 1.49 -10.83
N ASP A 30 2.01 1.18 -10.99
CA ASP A 30 2.82 0.54 -9.94
C ASP A 30 3.72 1.58 -9.26
N CYS A 31 3.78 1.64 -7.92
CA CYS A 31 4.86 2.40 -7.23
C CYS A 31 6.16 1.65 -7.50
N ILE A 32 7.15 2.32 -8.07
CA ILE A 32 8.47 1.71 -8.32
C ILE A 32 9.17 1.39 -7.00
N ASP A 33 8.86 2.13 -5.94
CA ASP A 33 9.52 1.98 -4.64
C ASP A 33 8.94 0.82 -3.79
N CYS A 34 7.62 0.55 -3.85
CA CYS A 34 7.00 -0.57 -3.09
C CYS A 34 6.46 -1.71 -3.95
N SER A 35 6.62 -1.63 -5.27
CA SER A 35 6.13 -2.62 -6.24
C SER A 35 4.68 -3.05 -6.02
N THR A 36 3.83 -2.11 -5.58
CA THR A 36 2.40 -2.31 -5.38
C THR A 36 1.63 -1.61 -6.49
N THR A 37 0.65 -2.30 -7.04
CA THR A 37 -0.27 -1.77 -8.05
C THR A 37 -1.37 -0.95 -7.39
N PHE A 38 -1.61 0.23 -7.94
CA PHE A 38 -2.60 1.20 -7.47
C PHE A 38 -3.55 1.58 -8.60
N ASP A 39 -4.82 1.70 -8.24
CA ASP A 39 -5.87 2.28 -9.07
C ASP A 39 -5.84 3.81 -9.05
N THR A 40 -6.63 4.42 -9.92
CA THR A 40 -6.80 5.87 -10.11
C THR A 40 -7.06 6.64 -8.81
N GLN A 41 -7.81 6.04 -7.88
CA GLN A 41 -8.16 6.65 -6.59
C GLN A 41 -7.05 6.46 -5.56
N THR A 42 -6.49 5.24 -5.48
CA THR A 42 -5.52 4.86 -4.44
C THR A 42 -4.14 5.46 -4.70
N ALA A 43 -3.76 5.62 -5.97
CA ALA A 43 -2.50 6.26 -6.37
C ALA A 43 -2.45 7.77 -6.00
N LYS A 44 -3.61 8.44 -5.95
CA LYS A 44 -3.71 9.84 -5.47
C LYS A 44 -3.37 9.93 -3.99
N SER A 45 -3.92 9.03 -3.17
CA SER A 45 -3.67 8.97 -1.72
C SER A 45 -2.28 8.43 -1.36
N HIS A 46 -1.57 7.79 -2.29
CA HIS A 46 -0.26 7.19 -2.05
C HIS A 46 0.87 8.24 -2.00
N THR A 47 1.13 8.86 -0.85
CA THR A 47 2.12 9.95 -0.69
C THR A 47 3.46 9.49 -0.13
N SER A 48 3.49 8.35 0.55
CA SER A 48 4.69 7.70 1.08
C SER A 48 4.64 6.20 0.77
N CYS A 49 5.69 5.70 0.12
CA CYS A 49 5.88 4.26 -0.06
C CYS A 49 6.30 3.69 1.33
N MET A 50 5.68 2.58 1.78
CA MET A 50 5.88 2.06 3.16
C MET A 50 7.36 1.75 3.38
N THR A 51 7.94 2.24 4.48
CA THR A 51 9.33 1.99 4.83
C THR A 51 9.51 0.55 5.31
N GLU A 52 10.72 -0.01 5.13
CA GLU A 52 11.03 -1.41 5.41
C GLU A 52 10.59 -1.87 6.81
N GLU A 53 10.60 -0.98 7.82
CA GLU A 53 10.21 -1.29 9.19
C GLU A 53 8.76 -1.78 9.33
N GLN A 54 7.83 -1.29 8.51
CA GLN A 54 6.43 -1.73 8.54
C GLN A 54 6.20 -3.07 7.83
N LYS A 55 7.12 -3.48 6.94
CA LYS A 55 7.11 -4.80 6.29
C LYS A 55 7.55 -5.90 7.27
N TYR A 56 8.57 -5.63 8.09
CA TYR A 56 9.08 -6.61 9.07
C TYR A 56 8.20 -6.76 10.32
N GLN A 57 7.46 -5.73 10.73
CA GLN A 57 6.61 -5.78 11.92
C GLN A 57 5.35 -6.65 11.78
N LYS A 58 4.95 -7.06 10.57
CA LYS A 58 3.78 -7.96 10.39
C LYS A 58 4.06 -9.42 10.78
N ASN A 59 5.32 -9.81 10.98
CA ASN A 59 5.69 -11.18 11.35
C ASN A 59 6.09 -11.37 12.83
N LEU A 60 6.09 -10.33 13.66
CA LEU A 60 6.34 -10.48 15.10
C LEU A 60 5.04 -10.38 15.90
N TYR A 61 4.37 -11.53 16.01
CA TYR A 61 3.53 -11.92 17.14
C TYR A 61 2.18 -11.19 17.31
N GLN A 62 1.11 -11.76 16.76
CA GLN A 62 -0.25 -11.48 17.25
C GLN A 62 -0.36 -12.01 18.69
N LYS A 63 -0.47 -11.10 19.67
CA LYS A 63 -0.65 -11.43 21.09
C LYS A 63 -1.86 -12.37 21.25
N PRO A 64 -1.78 -13.43 22.09
CA PRO A 64 -2.95 -14.24 22.40
C PRO A 64 -4.03 -13.33 22.98
N ASN A 65 -5.19 -13.34 22.34
CA ASN A 65 -6.36 -12.56 22.73
C ASN A 65 -6.76 -12.95 24.16
N LYS A 66 -6.72 -12.00 25.10
CA LYS A 66 -7.16 -12.17 26.50
C LYS A 66 -8.69 -12.29 26.61
N GLN A 67 -9.33 -13.15 25.82
CA GLN A 67 -10.76 -13.44 25.94
C GLN A 67 -11.03 -14.86 26.47
N THR A 68 -10.02 -15.72 26.60
CA THR A 68 -10.19 -17.11 27.06
C THR A 68 -9.90 -17.34 28.56
N ILE A 69 -9.46 -16.32 29.32
CA ILE A 69 -9.06 -16.50 30.74
C ILE A 69 -10.22 -16.30 31.75
N ALA A 70 -11.48 -16.12 31.31
CA ALA A 70 -12.60 -15.81 32.21
C ALA A 70 -13.61 -16.96 32.43
N ARG A 71 -13.29 -18.21 32.08
CA ARG A 71 -14.22 -19.35 32.25
C ARG A 71 -13.68 -20.56 33.02
N LEU A 72 -12.45 -20.52 33.55
CA LEU A 72 -11.86 -21.67 34.27
C LEU A 72 -11.80 -21.49 35.80
N THR A 73 -12.71 -20.71 36.38
CA THR A 73 -12.72 -20.48 37.84
C THR A 73 -14.13 -20.42 38.44
N VAL A 74 -14.99 -21.38 38.09
CA VAL A 74 -16.12 -21.73 38.96
C VAL A 74 -16.15 -23.25 39.06
N LYS A 75 -15.49 -23.75 40.11
CA LYS A 75 -15.62 -25.10 40.61
C LYS A 75 -16.56 -25.05 41.81
#